data_AF-A0A8H8UV54-F1
#
_entry.id   AF-A0A8H8UV54-F1
#
_cell.length_a   1.000
_cell.length_b   1.000
_cell.length_c   1.000
_cell.angle_alpha   90.00
_cell.angle_beta   90.00
_cell.angle_gamma   90.00
#
_symmetry.space_group_name_H-M   'P 1'
#
loop_
_entity.id
_entity.type
_entity.pdbx_description
1 polymer ?
#
loop_
_entity_poly.entity_id
_entity_poly.type
_entity_poly.pdbx_seq_one_letter_code
_entity_poly.pdbx_strand_id
1 'polypeptide(L)'
;MSSPSQQHQTPDLSDEGQERQDNSDELGEEALQRYLEGVTYVLKGGDARFIPQWDEQIIGYDAASNIVRDQNNPPKPTPPTELELYPCTDCGLVWIGGHENSGLTNIHPSHSNHVAHPVNPCRSILVYTKGICRGGGTPDAKATIGVYFGPGSPHNRSILVERQAPGSQIAEIAAVVEAMRYMRTVILPRRKEILRESLRTRSRNLSSFIASTNGVTSNESIAVRLIIATDYQYLVECLCKPRPLPKMQQQIRDQFCDENIPKDNEGFNQILSERRKLSIDGALVTWYCIDPSLNSMAKELAESGLGFASTGTE
;
A
#
# COMPACT_ATOMS: atom_id res chain seq x y z
N MET A 1 66.37 -10.40 -63.92
CA MET A 1 65.60 -11.60 -63.53
C MET A 1 65.12 -11.34 -62.11
N SER A 2 63.86 -11.04 -61.79
CA SER A 2 62.59 -11.09 -62.51
C SER A 2 61.64 -10.03 -61.90
N SER A 3 60.83 -9.39 -62.73
CA SER A 3 59.65 -8.58 -62.36
C SER A 3 58.46 -9.50 -61.97
N PRO A 4 57.17 -9.06 -61.81
CA PRO A 4 56.58 -7.72 -61.53
C PRO A 4 55.32 -7.75 -60.58
N SER A 5 54.63 -6.59 -60.50
CA SER A 5 53.15 -6.40 -60.43
C SER A 5 52.42 -6.58 -59.07
N GLN A 6 51.33 -5.88 -58.71
CA GLN A 6 50.48 -4.87 -59.35
C GLN A 6 49.57 -4.20 -58.30
N GLN A 7 48.95 -3.09 -58.71
CA GLN A 7 47.99 -2.23 -58.02
C GLN A 7 46.69 -2.92 -57.57
N HIS A 8 46.03 -2.36 -56.55
CA HIS A 8 44.57 -2.29 -56.51
C HIS A 8 44.06 -0.98 -55.90
N GLN A 9 42.97 -0.50 -56.50
CA GLN A 9 42.26 0.77 -56.28
C GLN A 9 40.86 0.49 -55.67
N THR A 10 40.34 1.53 -55.01
CA THR A 10 38.91 1.91 -54.76
C THR A 10 38.05 1.07 -53.79
N PRO A 11 36.93 1.60 -53.23
CA PRO A 11 36.30 2.93 -53.42
C PRO A 11 35.95 3.71 -52.14
N ASP A 12 35.69 5.00 -52.38
CA ASP A 12 34.96 5.97 -51.58
C ASP A 12 33.45 5.62 -51.54
N LEU A 13 32.83 5.62 -50.36
CA LEU A 13 31.38 5.55 -50.20
C LEU A 13 30.93 6.50 -49.09
N SER A 14 30.19 7.50 -49.56
CA SER A 14 29.43 8.53 -48.86
C SER A 14 28.31 7.98 -47.96
N ASP A 15 28.13 8.66 -46.84
CA ASP A 15 26.86 9.26 -46.39
C ASP A 15 25.59 8.38 -46.41
N GLU A 16 25.23 7.81 -45.25
CA GLU A 16 23.84 7.68 -44.78
C GLU A 16 23.83 7.73 -43.23
N GLY A 17 23.87 8.95 -42.68
CA GLY A 17 23.64 9.20 -41.26
C GLY A 17 22.16 9.10 -40.91
N GLN A 18 21.64 7.87 -40.74
CA GLN A 18 20.29 7.61 -40.26
C GLN A 18 20.24 7.83 -38.74
N GLU A 19 19.53 8.88 -38.31
CA GLU A 19 19.19 9.15 -36.92
C GLU A 19 18.55 7.90 -36.28
N ARG A 20 19.33 7.17 -35.48
CA ARG A 20 18.79 6.19 -34.54
C ARG A 20 18.18 6.97 -33.38
N GLN A 21 16.85 7.10 -33.41
CA GLN A 21 16.09 7.43 -32.21
C GLN A 21 16.39 6.37 -31.14
N ASP A 22 16.92 6.86 -30.02
CA ASP A 22 17.25 6.11 -28.81
C ASP A 22 15.99 5.45 -28.23
N ASN A 23 15.72 4.20 -28.62
CA ASN A 23 14.78 3.30 -27.94
C ASN A 23 15.41 2.61 -26.71
N SER A 24 16.50 3.16 -26.18
CA SER A 24 17.28 2.58 -25.09
C SER A 24 16.62 2.76 -23.71
N ASP A 25 15.73 3.74 -23.56
CA ASP A 25 15.04 4.03 -22.29
C ASP A 25 13.84 3.09 -22.02
N GLU A 26 13.02 2.76 -23.03
CA GLU A 26 11.83 1.89 -22.85
C GLU A 26 12.20 0.43 -22.54
N LEU A 27 13.29 -0.08 -23.13
CA LEU A 27 13.80 -1.43 -22.84
C LEU A 27 14.36 -1.55 -21.41
N GLY A 28 14.85 -0.44 -20.84
CA GLY A 28 15.31 -0.36 -19.46
C GLY A 28 14.17 -0.44 -18.44
N GLU A 29 13.06 0.27 -18.69
CA GLU A 29 11.88 0.26 -17.82
C GLU A 29 11.19 -1.11 -17.79
N GLU A 30 11.02 -1.77 -18.95
CA GLU A 30 10.41 -3.10 -18.98
C GLU A 30 11.27 -4.18 -18.31
N ALA A 31 12.60 -4.12 -18.49
CA ALA A 31 13.52 -5.05 -17.84
C ALA A 31 13.56 -4.83 -16.32
N LEU A 32 13.56 -3.57 -15.88
CA LEU A 32 13.44 -3.20 -14.46
C LEU A 32 12.10 -3.66 -13.89
N GLN A 33 10.99 -3.50 -14.64
CA GLN A 33 9.66 -3.95 -14.24
C GLN A 33 9.61 -5.48 -14.09
N ARG A 34 10.19 -6.26 -15.01
CA ARG A 34 10.28 -7.73 -14.91
C ARG A 34 11.18 -8.16 -13.75
N TYR A 35 12.28 -7.45 -13.49
CA TYR A 35 13.15 -7.71 -12.35
C TYR A 35 12.44 -7.45 -11.03
N LEU A 36 11.75 -6.31 -10.91
CA LEU A 36 10.94 -5.97 -9.73
C LEU A 36 9.77 -6.95 -9.55
N GLU A 37 9.15 -7.44 -10.62
CA GLU A 37 8.11 -8.48 -10.55
C GLU A 37 8.64 -9.83 -10.02
N GLY A 38 9.93 -10.13 -10.22
CA GLY A 38 10.58 -11.31 -9.65
C GLY A 38 10.97 -11.17 -8.17
N VAL A 39 11.06 -9.95 -7.65
CA VAL A 39 11.60 -9.66 -6.29
C VAL A 39 10.53 -9.03 -5.36
N THR A 40 9.34 -8.69 -5.86
CA THR A 40 8.28 -8.03 -5.07
C THR A 40 7.39 -9.02 -4.31
N TYR A 41 7.46 -8.97 -2.98
CA TYR A 41 6.56 -9.74 -2.13
C TYR A 41 5.24 -8.98 -1.92
N VAL A 42 4.16 -9.48 -2.52
CA VAL A 42 2.80 -8.94 -2.40
C VAL A 42 1.93 -9.96 -1.69
N LEU A 43 1.32 -9.58 -0.56
CA LEU A 43 0.33 -10.41 0.13
C LEU A 43 -0.91 -10.63 -0.75
N LYS A 44 -1.37 -11.89 -0.83
CA LYS A 44 -2.48 -12.32 -1.70
C LYS A 44 -3.45 -13.20 -0.91
N GLY A 45 -4.72 -13.21 -1.34
CA GLY A 45 -5.73 -14.10 -0.76
C GLY A 45 -5.85 -13.92 0.75
N GLY A 46 -6.02 -15.02 1.48
CA GLY A 46 -6.24 -15.01 2.92
C GLY A 46 -5.08 -14.39 3.70
N ASP A 47 -3.85 -14.46 3.18
CA ASP A 47 -2.66 -13.87 3.82
C ASP A 47 -2.68 -12.34 3.81
N ALA A 48 -3.48 -11.72 2.93
CA ALA A 48 -3.69 -10.28 2.92
C ALA A 48 -4.79 -9.83 3.91
N ARG A 49 -5.52 -10.75 4.54
CA ARG A 49 -6.53 -10.42 5.53
C ARG A 49 -5.87 -10.20 6.89
N PHE A 50 -6.16 -9.06 7.50
CA PHE A 50 -5.75 -8.79 8.87
C PHE A 50 -6.78 -9.35 9.84
N ILE A 51 -6.39 -10.39 10.58
CA ILE A 51 -7.13 -10.98 11.69
C ILE A 51 -6.26 -10.83 12.93
N PRO A 52 -6.54 -9.88 13.85
CA PRO A 52 -5.71 -9.65 15.03
C PRO A 52 -5.39 -10.90 15.83
N GLN A 53 -6.37 -11.81 15.93
CA GLN A 53 -6.25 -13.06 16.66
C GLN A 53 -5.27 -14.06 16.04
N TRP A 54 -4.83 -13.83 14.80
CA TRP A 54 -3.84 -14.65 14.10
C TRP A 54 -2.51 -13.92 13.92
N ASP A 55 -2.45 -12.66 14.34
CA ASP A 55 -1.38 -11.76 13.96
C ASP A 55 -0.21 -11.86 14.92
N GLU A 56 0.93 -12.31 14.40
CA GLU A 56 2.17 -12.47 15.14
C GLU A 56 2.61 -11.20 15.89
N GLN A 57 2.36 -10.00 15.33
CA GLN A 57 2.72 -8.77 16.02
C GLN A 57 1.91 -8.64 17.31
N ILE A 58 0.63 -8.99 17.27
CA ILE A 58 -0.33 -8.77 18.37
C ILE A 58 -0.23 -9.85 19.43
N ILE A 59 -0.14 -11.12 19.03
CA ILE A 59 -0.21 -12.26 19.97
C ILE A 59 1.14 -12.94 20.21
N GLY A 60 2.18 -12.53 19.48
CA GLY A 60 3.51 -13.14 19.53
C GLY A 60 3.66 -14.35 18.60
N TYR A 61 4.90 -14.69 18.25
CA TYR A 61 5.23 -15.76 17.32
C TYR A 61 4.74 -17.13 17.78
N ASP A 62 5.06 -17.51 19.02
CA ASP A 62 4.72 -18.85 19.54
C ASP A 62 3.20 -19.08 19.56
N ALA A 63 2.41 -18.06 19.92
CA ALA A 63 0.95 -18.17 19.88
C ALA A 63 0.46 -18.23 18.42
N ALA A 64 0.96 -17.36 17.54
CA ALA A 64 0.55 -17.31 16.13
C ALA A 64 0.90 -18.57 15.33
N SER A 65 2.03 -19.21 15.62
CA SER A 65 2.47 -20.44 14.95
C SER A 65 1.61 -21.66 15.32
N ASN A 66 0.99 -21.64 16.50
CA ASN A 66 0.14 -22.72 17.00
C ASN A 66 -1.32 -22.62 16.54
N ILE A 67 -1.70 -21.53 15.84
CA ILE A 67 -3.07 -21.34 15.36
C ILE A 67 -3.25 -22.00 14.00
N VAL A 68 -4.22 -22.91 13.93
CA VAL A 68 -4.73 -23.43 12.66
C VAL A 68 -5.62 -22.35 12.01
N ARG A 69 -5.15 -21.79 10.89
CA ARG A 69 -5.82 -20.69 10.17
C ARG A 69 -6.80 -21.24 9.13
N ASP A 70 -8.10 -21.13 9.38
CA ASP A 70 -9.11 -21.39 8.35
C ASP A 70 -9.35 -20.13 7.50
N GLN A 71 -8.59 -19.99 6.41
CA GLN A 71 -8.71 -18.84 5.51
C GLN A 71 -10.07 -18.76 4.79
N ASN A 72 -10.84 -19.85 4.73
CA ASN A 72 -12.15 -19.87 4.08
C ASN A 72 -13.25 -19.39 5.03
N ASN A 73 -13.05 -19.59 6.34
CA ASN A 73 -13.97 -19.16 7.38
C ASN A 73 -13.22 -18.50 8.54
N PRO A 74 -12.64 -17.30 8.32
CA PRO A 74 -11.92 -16.59 9.36
C PRO A 74 -12.87 -16.20 10.50
N PRO A 75 -12.39 -16.15 11.76
CA PRO A 75 -13.19 -15.64 12.87
C PRO A 75 -13.54 -14.17 12.64
N LYS A 76 -14.58 -13.70 13.33
CA LYS A 76 -14.86 -12.26 13.40
C LYS A 76 -13.61 -11.54 13.95
N PRO A 77 -13.04 -10.55 13.24
CA PRO A 77 -11.85 -9.86 13.72
C PRO A 77 -12.09 -9.19 15.08
N THR A 78 -11.11 -9.26 15.99
CA THR A 78 -11.09 -8.44 17.22
C THR A 78 -11.28 -6.97 16.82
N PRO A 79 -12.13 -6.19 17.49
CA PRO A 79 -12.38 -4.80 17.13
C PRO A 79 -11.17 -3.90 17.44
N PRO A 80 -10.98 -2.76 16.72
CA PRO A 80 -9.85 -1.87 16.96
C PRO A 80 -9.78 -1.31 18.38
N THR A 81 -10.93 -1.20 19.07
CA THR A 81 -11.03 -0.72 20.46
C THR A 81 -10.39 -1.65 21.48
N GLU A 82 -10.19 -2.92 21.13
CA GLU A 82 -9.51 -3.92 21.95
C GLU A 82 -8.04 -4.08 21.53
N LEU A 83 -7.60 -3.36 20.49
CA LEU A 83 -6.21 -3.36 20.08
C LEU A 83 -5.44 -2.30 20.85
N GLU A 84 -4.20 -2.63 21.20
CA GLU A 84 -3.26 -1.65 21.70
C GLU A 84 -2.83 -0.76 20.53
N LEU A 85 -3.26 0.50 20.54
CA LEU A 85 -2.98 1.48 19.49
C LEU A 85 -2.16 2.64 20.05
N TYR A 86 -1.13 3.02 19.29
CA TYR A 86 -0.13 4.01 19.69
C TYR A 86 -0.10 5.19 18.71
N PRO A 87 -0.82 6.28 19.00
CA PRO A 87 -0.69 7.52 18.23
C PRO A 87 0.67 8.16 18.51
N CYS A 88 1.39 8.53 17.45
CA CYS A 88 2.66 9.24 17.55
C CYS A 88 2.49 10.68 17.08
N THR A 89 2.84 11.65 17.93
CA THR A 89 2.74 13.08 17.63
C THR A 89 3.79 13.57 16.63
N ASP A 90 4.93 12.90 16.53
CA ASP A 90 6.06 13.33 15.68
C ASP A 90 5.85 12.98 14.20
N CYS A 91 5.38 11.77 13.89
CA CYS A 91 4.94 11.43 12.51
C CYS A 91 3.45 11.60 12.28
N GLY A 92 2.63 11.84 13.31
CA GLY A 92 1.18 11.95 13.15
C GLY A 92 0.51 10.66 12.68
N LEU A 93 1.01 9.48 13.06
CA LEU A 93 0.44 8.18 12.63
C LEU A 93 0.05 7.33 13.83
N VAL A 94 -0.91 6.42 13.64
CA VAL A 94 -1.28 5.40 14.63
C VAL A 94 -0.61 4.07 14.28
N TRP A 95 0.14 3.54 15.23
CA TRP A 95 0.81 2.25 15.14
C TRP A 95 0.06 1.20 15.97
N ILE A 96 0.06 -0.05 15.51
CA ILE A 96 -0.40 -1.16 16.34
C ILE A 96 0.71 -1.55 17.31
N GLY A 97 0.35 -1.81 18.56
CA GLY A 97 1.20 -2.39 19.59
C GLY A 97 1.62 -3.82 19.28
N GLY A 98 2.40 -4.44 20.16
CA GLY A 98 2.72 -5.84 19.98
C GLY A 98 3.01 -6.55 21.28
N HIS A 99 2.80 -7.87 21.26
CA HIS A 99 2.87 -8.76 22.42
C HIS A 99 4.13 -8.57 23.27
N GLU A 100 5.29 -8.46 22.61
CA GLU A 100 6.60 -8.35 23.28
C GLU A 100 7.10 -6.90 23.41
N ASN A 101 6.31 -5.90 23.02
CA ASN A 101 6.71 -4.48 23.02
C ASN A 101 5.66 -3.57 23.69
N SER A 102 5.07 -4.04 24.80
CA SER A 102 4.16 -3.25 25.66
C SER A 102 4.96 -2.18 26.42
N GLY A 103 5.22 -1.09 25.72
CA GLY A 103 6.07 0.00 26.18
C GLY A 103 6.82 0.54 24.99
N LEU A 104 6.37 1.68 24.46
CA LEU A 104 6.84 2.48 23.31
C LEU A 104 8.35 2.76 23.20
N THR A 105 9.26 2.03 23.85
CA THR A 105 10.69 2.33 23.99
C THR A 105 11.35 2.79 22.69
N ASN A 106 11.60 4.07 22.40
CA ASN A 106 11.07 5.40 22.81
C ASN A 106 12.09 6.34 22.12
N ILE A 107 11.77 7.08 21.05
CA ILE A 107 11.50 8.54 21.03
C ILE A 107 11.26 8.98 19.54
N HIS A 108 10.74 8.09 18.67
CA HIS A 108 10.47 8.34 17.24
C HIS A 108 11.63 8.58 16.26
N PRO A 109 12.30 7.49 15.80
CA PRO A 109 12.88 7.43 14.44
C PRO A 109 11.92 6.81 13.40
N SER A 110 10.62 7.11 13.50
CA SER A 110 9.51 6.36 12.86
C SER A 110 9.46 4.88 13.26
N HIS A 111 9.99 4.64 14.46
CA HIS A 111 9.94 3.45 15.31
C HIS A 111 10.44 2.14 14.67
N SER A 112 11.64 2.25 14.06
CA SER A 112 12.57 1.26 13.44
C SER A 112 12.47 -0.24 13.78
N ASN A 113 12.82 -1.08 12.79
CA ASN A 113 13.17 -2.52 12.94
C ASN A 113 14.68 -2.76 12.58
N HIS A 114 15.62 -2.51 13.51
CA HIS A 114 17.06 -2.39 13.16
C HIS A 114 17.94 -3.66 13.19
N VAL A 115 17.38 -4.84 13.43
CA VAL A 115 17.95 -6.14 12.99
C VAL A 115 16.74 -6.99 12.67
N ALA A 116 16.70 -7.60 11.48
CA ALA A 116 15.77 -8.70 11.22
C ALA A 116 16.11 -9.81 12.22
N HIS A 117 15.45 -9.80 13.38
CA HIS A 117 15.17 -11.08 14.00
C HIS A 117 14.26 -11.78 12.99
N PRO A 118 14.52 -13.04 12.59
CA PRO A 118 13.65 -13.79 11.68
C PRO A 118 12.22 -14.01 12.23
N VAL A 119 11.87 -13.35 13.34
CA VAL A 119 10.74 -13.59 14.25
C VAL A 119 10.10 -12.26 14.71
N ASN A 120 10.49 -11.09 14.17
CA ASN A 120 9.88 -9.80 14.54
C ASN A 120 9.19 -9.16 13.32
N PRO A 121 7.84 -9.24 13.23
CA PRO A 121 7.10 -8.87 12.04
C PRO A 121 7.14 -7.35 11.81
N CYS A 122 7.01 -6.96 10.54
CA CYS A 122 6.91 -5.57 10.09
C CYS A 122 6.01 -4.76 11.03
N ARG A 123 6.48 -3.57 11.48
CA ARG A 123 5.64 -2.66 12.26
C ARG A 123 4.43 -2.24 11.44
N SER A 124 3.28 -2.13 12.09
CA SER A 124 2.01 -1.89 11.40
C SER A 124 1.45 -0.51 11.68
N ILE A 125 1.09 0.20 10.60
CA ILE A 125 0.33 1.45 10.63
C ILE A 125 -1.13 1.12 10.36
N LEU A 126 -2.01 1.63 11.20
CA LEU A 126 -3.46 1.49 11.02
C LEU A 126 -4.01 2.76 10.36
N VAL A 127 -4.75 2.59 9.26
CA VAL A 127 -5.48 3.68 8.59
C VAL A 127 -6.93 3.28 8.40
N TYR A 128 -7.85 4.20 8.67
CA TYR A 128 -9.27 3.99 8.45
C TYR A 128 -9.70 4.71 7.19
N THR A 129 -10.53 4.06 6.38
CA THR A 129 -11.03 4.60 5.12
C THR A 129 -12.54 4.54 5.07
N LYS A 130 -13.15 5.61 4.57
CA LYS A 130 -14.58 5.65 4.31
C LYS A 130 -14.90 6.48 3.07
N GLY A 131 -15.72 5.92 2.19
CA GLY A 131 -16.38 6.65 1.13
C GLY A 131 -17.84 6.96 1.46
N ILE A 132 -18.29 8.16 1.12
CA ILE A 132 -19.70 8.55 1.22
C ILE A 132 -20.13 9.14 -0.11
N CYS A 133 -21.27 8.69 -0.62
CA CYS A 133 -21.93 9.31 -1.75
C CYS A 133 -23.35 9.74 -1.37
N ARG A 134 -23.72 10.97 -1.70
CA ARG A 134 -25.08 11.49 -1.58
C ARG A 134 -25.70 11.66 -2.96
N GLY A 135 -26.99 11.39 -3.06
CA GLY A 135 -27.72 11.45 -4.33
C GLY A 135 -27.26 10.39 -5.33
N GLY A 136 -26.73 9.26 -4.87
CA GLY A 136 -26.25 8.18 -5.74
C GLY A 136 -27.31 7.75 -6.76
N GLY A 137 -26.90 7.57 -8.01
CA GLY A 137 -27.81 7.27 -9.12
C GLY A 137 -28.46 8.50 -9.77
N THR A 138 -28.11 9.72 -9.32
CA THR A 138 -28.57 10.98 -9.93
C THR A 138 -27.42 11.75 -10.58
N PRO A 139 -27.68 12.65 -11.55
CA PRO A 139 -26.65 13.51 -12.14
C PRO A 139 -25.94 14.42 -11.13
N ASP A 140 -26.64 14.78 -10.05
CA ASP A 140 -26.14 15.66 -8.98
C ASP A 140 -25.42 14.89 -7.86
N ALA A 141 -25.15 13.59 -8.05
CA ALA A 141 -24.48 12.80 -7.04
C ALA A 141 -23.12 13.42 -6.70
N LYS A 142 -22.81 13.47 -5.41
CA LYS A 142 -21.52 13.93 -4.89
C LYS A 142 -20.95 12.88 -3.98
N ALA A 143 -19.72 12.49 -4.24
CA ALA A 143 -18.98 11.57 -3.41
C ALA A 143 -17.80 12.27 -2.76
N THR A 144 -17.52 11.84 -1.54
CA THR A 144 -16.42 12.31 -0.71
C THR A 144 -15.78 11.13 -0.01
N ILE A 145 -14.51 11.29 0.33
CA ILE A 145 -13.73 10.27 1.02
C ILE A 145 -13.11 10.84 2.27
N GLY A 146 -13.03 10.00 3.29
CA GLY A 146 -12.32 10.23 4.53
C GLY A 146 -11.21 9.19 4.67
N VAL A 147 -9.99 9.67 4.88
CA VAL A 147 -8.83 8.84 5.25
C VAL A 147 -8.33 9.33 6.59
N TYR A 148 -8.46 8.49 7.61
CA TYR A 148 -8.15 8.83 8.99
C TYR A 148 -6.93 8.03 9.48
N PHE A 149 -5.83 8.74 9.71
CA PHE A 149 -4.57 8.20 10.24
C PHE A 149 -4.47 8.30 11.76
N GLY A 150 -5.35 9.08 12.41
CA GLY A 150 -5.41 9.19 13.86
C GLY A 150 -5.89 10.55 14.36
N PRO A 151 -6.11 10.69 15.68
CA PRO A 151 -6.56 11.95 16.28
C PRO A 151 -5.56 13.07 16.03
N GLY A 152 -6.03 14.20 15.49
CA GLY A 152 -5.18 15.37 15.21
C GLY A 152 -4.07 15.14 14.17
N SER A 153 -4.09 14.01 13.46
CA SER A 153 -3.06 13.72 12.46
C SER A 153 -3.06 14.75 11.32
N PRO A 154 -1.90 15.33 10.96
CA PRO A 154 -1.78 16.20 9.78
C PRO A 154 -1.97 15.42 8.46
N HIS A 155 -2.03 14.09 8.54
CA HIS A 155 -2.24 13.21 7.40
C HIS A 155 -3.71 12.88 7.15
N ASN A 156 -4.63 13.27 8.05
CA ASN A 156 -6.05 13.08 7.83
C ASN A 156 -6.51 13.79 6.55
N ARG A 157 -7.34 13.11 5.74
CA ARG A 157 -7.81 13.61 4.45
C ARG A 157 -9.33 13.61 4.39
N SER A 158 -9.85 14.69 3.83
CA SER A 158 -11.25 14.84 3.43
C SER A 158 -11.25 15.37 2.01
N ILE A 159 -11.68 14.58 1.04
CA ILE A 159 -11.50 14.87 -0.38
C ILE A 159 -12.81 14.64 -1.13
N LEU A 160 -13.15 15.56 -2.04
CA LEU A 160 -14.22 15.40 -3.01
C LEU A 160 -13.76 14.46 -4.14
N VAL A 161 -14.58 13.48 -4.48
CA VAL A 161 -14.31 12.60 -5.61
C VAL A 161 -14.72 13.32 -6.89
N GLU A 162 -13.73 13.75 -7.67
CA GLU A 162 -13.90 14.43 -8.96
C GLU A 162 -14.33 13.44 -10.05
N ARG A 163 -15.59 13.02 -9.98
CA ARG A 163 -16.21 12.16 -10.99
C ARG A 163 -17.64 12.62 -11.21
N GLN A 164 -18.10 12.54 -12.45
CA GLN A 164 -19.51 12.80 -12.77
C GLN A 164 -20.37 11.66 -12.23
N ALA A 165 -21.45 12.00 -11.51
CA ALA A 165 -22.42 11.07 -10.95
C ALA A 165 -21.80 9.84 -10.23
N PRO A 166 -20.92 10.04 -9.22
CA PRO A 166 -20.25 8.94 -8.53
C PRO A 166 -21.24 8.08 -7.74
N GLY A 167 -20.94 6.79 -7.62
CA GLY A 167 -21.65 5.86 -6.73
C GLY A 167 -20.98 5.73 -5.37
N SER A 168 -21.68 5.12 -4.40
CA SER A 168 -21.11 4.82 -3.07
C SER A 168 -19.90 3.88 -3.15
N GLN A 169 -19.96 2.85 -4.00
CA GLN A 169 -18.85 1.91 -4.21
C GLN A 169 -17.59 2.62 -4.75
N ILE A 170 -17.78 3.59 -5.65
CA ILE A 170 -16.69 4.40 -6.20
C ILE A 170 -16.03 5.20 -5.08
N ALA A 171 -16.83 5.80 -4.18
CA ALA A 171 -16.31 6.54 -3.04
C ALA A 171 -15.48 5.63 -2.11
N GLU A 172 -16.01 4.45 -1.78
CA GLU A 172 -15.31 3.50 -0.88
C GLU A 172 -13.97 3.04 -1.47
N ILE A 173 -13.95 2.70 -2.77
CA ILE A 173 -12.73 2.32 -3.48
C ILE A 173 -11.75 3.50 -3.57
N ALA A 174 -12.25 4.70 -3.88
CA ALA A 174 -11.43 5.90 -3.97
C ALA A 174 -10.75 6.24 -2.63
N ALA A 175 -11.45 6.04 -1.50
CA ALA A 175 -10.88 6.25 -0.17
C ALA A 175 -9.68 5.35 0.09
N VAL A 176 -9.78 4.08 -0.29
CA VAL A 176 -8.70 3.10 -0.18
C VAL A 176 -7.53 3.44 -1.10
N VAL A 177 -7.82 3.75 -2.36
CA VAL A 177 -6.78 4.15 -3.33
C VAL A 177 -6.04 5.39 -2.85
N GLU A 178 -6.74 6.38 -2.32
CA GLU A 178 -6.11 7.58 -1.74
C GLU A 178 -5.23 7.25 -0.55
N ALA A 179 -5.69 6.42 0.39
CA ALA A 179 -4.88 6.01 1.54
C ALA A 179 -3.57 5.34 1.10
N MET A 180 -3.64 4.46 0.10
CA MET A 180 -2.47 3.77 -0.45
C MET A 180 -1.54 4.71 -1.20
N ARG A 181 -2.08 5.60 -2.04
CA ARG A 181 -1.30 6.61 -2.77
C ARG A 181 -0.60 7.54 -1.79
N TYR A 182 -1.31 8.06 -0.80
CA TYR A 182 -0.77 8.98 0.21
C TYR A 182 0.31 8.31 1.07
N MET A 183 0.09 7.04 1.45
CA MET A 183 1.12 6.23 2.11
C MET A 183 2.40 6.16 1.27
N ARG A 184 2.26 5.89 -0.03
CA ARG A 184 3.39 5.74 -0.95
C ARG A 184 4.12 7.03 -1.23
N THR A 185 3.41 8.14 -1.46
CA THR A 185 4.01 9.38 -1.97
C THR A 185 4.41 10.36 -0.86
N VAL A 186 3.82 10.24 0.33
CA VAL A 186 4.06 11.17 1.45
C VAL A 186 4.69 10.45 2.63
N ILE A 187 4.02 9.43 3.16
CA ILE A 187 4.42 8.83 4.44
C ILE A 187 5.71 8.01 4.30
N LEU A 188 5.80 7.11 3.32
CA LEU A 188 6.97 6.27 3.12
C LEU A 188 8.25 7.06 2.81
N PRO A 189 8.25 8.05 1.88
CA PRO A 189 9.43 8.86 1.62
C PRO A 189 9.89 9.61 2.87
N ARG A 190 8.96 10.22 3.62
CA ARG A 190 9.28 10.92 4.86
C ARG A 190 9.86 9.98 5.91
N ARG A 191 9.28 8.79 6.08
CA ARG A 191 9.81 7.76 6.98
C ARG A 191 11.23 7.34 6.59
N LYS A 192 11.49 7.09 5.30
CA LYS A 192 12.82 6.75 4.77
C LYS A 192 13.84 7.85 5.10
N GLU A 193 13.45 9.11 5.00
CA GLU A 193 14.30 10.26 5.34
C GLU A 193 14.64 10.32 6.84
N ILE A 194 13.63 10.17 7.72
CA ILE A 194 13.83 10.13 9.18
C ILE A 194 14.77 8.99 9.58
N LEU A 195 14.58 7.79 8.99
CA LEU A 195 15.44 6.63 9.26
C LEU A 195 16.89 6.87 8.81
N ARG A 196 17.08 7.43 7.61
CA ARG A 196 18.42 7.75 7.08
C ARG A 196 19.15 8.76 7.97
N GLU A 197 18.45 9.78 8.45
CA GLU A 197 19.06 10.80 9.30
C GLU A 197 19.44 10.24 10.66
N SER A 198 18.54 9.47 11.29
CA SER A 198 18.83 8.76 12.54
C SER A 198 20.06 7.85 12.42
N LEU A 199 20.21 7.13 11.31
CA LEU A 199 21.37 6.28 11.04
C LEU A 199 22.68 7.08 10.91
N ARG A 200 22.66 8.23 10.21
CA ARG A 200 23.84 9.10 10.06
C ARG A 200 24.32 9.65 11.39
N THR A 201 23.40 10.12 12.24
CA THR A 201 23.75 10.61 13.58
C THR A 201 24.35 9.54 14.49
N ARG A 202 24.02 8.26 14.28
CA ARG A 202 24.53 7.11 15.07
C ARG A 202 25.89 6.59 14.57
N SER A 203 26.24 6.84 13.31
CA SER A 203 27.40 6.28 12.60
C SER A 203 28.73 7.05 12.77
N ARG A 204 28.99 7.67 13.93
CA ARG A 204 30.38 8.02 14.32
C ARG A 204 31.11 6.89 15.07
N ASN A 205 30.37 5.85 15.52
CA ASN A 205 30.92 4.69 16.25
C ASN A 205 30.70 3.33 15.53
N LEU A 206 30.07 3.29 14.36
CA LEU A 206 29.66 2.05 13.66
C LEU A 206 29.97 2.09 12.15
N SER A 207 31.05 2.77 11.76
CA SER A 207 31.45 2.94 10.36
C SER A 207 31.89 1.64 9.67
N SER A 208 32.12 0.54 10.41
CA SER A 208 32.58 -0.73 9.85
C SER A 208 31.49 -1.65 9.30
N PHE A 209 30.21 -1.49 9.69
CA PHE A 209 29.15 -2.40 9.24
C PHE A 209 28.42 -1.93 7.97
N ILE A 210 28.33 -0.62 7.76
CA ILE A 210 27.58 -0.02 6.63
C ILE A 210 28.48 0.15 5.39
N ALA A 211 29.80 0.28 5.56
CA ALA A 211 30.74 0.44 4.45
C ALA A 211 30.95 -0.84 3.61
N SER A 212 30.48 -2.01 4.08
CA SER A 212 30.56 -3.28 3.34
C SER A 212 29.45 -3.46 2.30
N THR A 213 28.43 -2.62 2.27
CA THR A 213 27.31 -2.76 1.33
C THR A 213 27.26 -1.60 0.36
N ASN A 214 28.25 -1.51 -0.53
CA ASN A 214 28.00 -0.97 -1.86
C ASN A 214 26.96 -1.89 -2.54
N GLY A 215 25.66 -1.60 -2.36
CA GLY A 215 24.58 -2.21 -3.15
C GLY A 215 23.47 -2.96 -2.42
N VAL A 216 23.51 -3.15 -1.09
CA VAL A 216 22.44 -3.86 -0.36
C VAL A 216 22.14 -3.19 0.98
N THR A 217 21.47 -2.04 0.94
CA THR A 217 20.46 -1.77 1.98
C THR A 217 19.21 -2.50 1.52
N SER A 218 19.08 -3.79 1.84
CA SER A 218 17.92 -4.58 1.38
C SER A 218 16.63 -3.88 1.78
N ASN A 219 15.68 -3.76 0.84
CA ASN A 219 14.33 -3.22 1.07
C ASN A 219 13.62 -3.87 2.28
N GLU A 220 14.05 -5.07 2.67
CA GLU A 220 13.59 -5.84 3.82
C GLU A 220 13.84 -5.11 5.17
N SER A 221 14.90 -4.31 5.27
CA SER A 221 15.29 -3.62 6.52
C SER A 221 14.43 -2.39 6.84
N ILE A 222 13.55 -1.98 5.92
CA ILE A 222 12.68 -0.80 6.02
C ILE A 222 11.19 -1.20 6.03
N ALA A 223 10.89 -2.50 5.92
CA ALA A 223 9.54 -3.00 5.69
C ALA A 223 8.52 -2.54 6.75
N VAL A 224 7.38 -2.02 6.29
CA VAL A 224 6.25 -1.60 7.12
C VAL A 224 4.97 -2.25 6.61
N ARG A 225 4.01 -2.51 7.49
CA ARG A 225 2.70 -3.02 7.09
C ARG A 225 1.66 -1.90 7.20
N LEU A 226 0.96 -1.63 6.11
CA LEU A 226 -0.23 -0.80 6.09
C LEU A 226 -1.46 -1.68 6.31
N ILE A 227 -2.17 -1.45 7.40
CA ILE A 227 -3.46 -2.08 7.70
C ILE A 227 -4.56 -1.09 7.34
N ILE A 228 -5.33 -1.42 6.32
CA ILE A 228 -6.46 -0.61 5.87
C ILE A 228 -7.72 -1.14 6.55
N ALA A 229 -8.23 -0.37 7.52
CA ALA A 229 -9.49 -0.59 8.19
C ALA A 229 -10.64 0.02 7.40
N THR A 230 -11.62 -0.81 7.04
CA THR A 230 -12.81 -0.41 6.30
C THR A 230 -14.01 -1.23 6.73
N ASP A 231 -15.17 -0.61 6.71
CA ASP A 231 -16.47 -1.28 6.89
C ASP A 231 -17.05 -1.76 5.55
N TYR A 232 -16.36 -1.55 4.42
CA TYR A 232 -16.78 -2.02 3.11
C TYR A 232 -16.39 -3.49 2.89
N GLN A 233 -17.15 -4.40 3.53
CA GLN A 233 -16.90 -5.85 3.53
C GLN A 233 -16.70 -6.44 2.12
N TYR A 234 -17.47 -5.99 1.13
CA TYR A 234 -17.37 -6.48 -0.24
C TYR A 234 -15.94 -6.36 -0.80
N LEU A 235 -15.29 -5.22 -0.56
CA LEU A 235 -13.90 -5.00 -0.98
C LEU A 235 -12.95 -6.02 -0.34
N VAL A 236 -13.06 -6.21 0.97
CA VAL A 236 -12.20 -7.14 1.72
C VAL A 236 -12.39 -8.57 1.22
N GLU A 237 -13.63 -8.99 1.00
CA GLU A 237 -13.93 -10.32 0.45
C GLU A 237 -13.38 -10.50 -0.96
N CYS A 238 -13.51 -9.49 -1.83
CA CYS A 238 -12.94 -9.54 -3.17
C CYS A 238 -11.41 -9.67 -3.14
N LEU A 239 -10.73 -9.00 -2.22
CA LEU A 239 -9.26 -8.96 -2.17
C LEU A 239 -8.64 -10.13 -1.39
N CYS A 240 -9.38 -10.72 -0.45
CA CYS A 240 -8.85 -11.71 0.49
C CYS A 240 -9.38 -13.13 0.31
N LYS A 241 -10.48 -13.38 -0.41
CA LYS A 241 -10.92 -14.77 -0.61
C LYS A 241 -9.90 -15.55 -1.47
N PRO A 242 -9.48 -16.76 -1.07
CA PRO A 242 -8.64 -17.61 -1.90
C PRO A 242 -9.39 -17.95 -3.19
N ARG A 243 -8.82 -17.59 -4.36
CA ARG A 243 -9.46 -17.81 -5.66
C ARG A 243 -8.73 -18.91 -6.44
N PRO A 244 -9.43 -19.94 -6.96
CA PRO A 244 -8.97 -20.65 -8.15
C PRO A 244 -9.13 -19.73 -9.37
N LEU A 245 -8.02 -19.45 -10.06
CA LEU A 245 -7.84 -18.32 -10.98
C LEU A 245 -8.63 -18.28 -12.32
N PRO A 246 -9.44 -19.26 -12.76
CA PRO A 246 -10.30 -19.05 -13.95
C PRO A 246 -11.77 -18.70 -13.64
N LYS A 247 -12.34 -19.22 -12.56
CA LYS A 247 -13.80 -19.19 -12.36
C LYS A 247 -14.34 -17.89 -11.78
N MET A 248 -13.51 -17.00 -11.22
CA MET A 248 -14.02 -15.75 -10.62
C MET A 248 -14.12 -14.59 -11.61
N GLN A 249 -13.39 -14.60 -12.73
CA GLN A 249 -13.76 -13.75 -13.88
C GLN A 249 -15.11 -14.20 -14.46
N GLN A 250 -15.44 -15.49 -14.34
CA GLN A 250 -16.72 -16.04 -14.74
C GLN A 250 -17.80 -15.77 -13.69
N GLN A 251 -17.59 -15.93 -12.38
CA GLN A 251 -18.62 -15.68 -11.35
C GLN A 251 -18.85 -14.20 -11.05
N ILE A 252 -17.83 -13.32 -11.17
CA ILE A 252 -18.08 -11.87 -11.20
C ILE A 252 -18.84 -11.50 -12.48
N ARG A 253 -18.70 -12.28 -13.56
CA ARG A 253 -19.48 -12.12 -14.77
C ARG A 253 -20.87 -12.77 -14.62
N ASP A 254 -21.05 -13.92 -13.99
CA ASP A 254 -22.31 -14.67 -13.95
C ASP A 254 -23.22 -14.20 -12.80
N GLN A 255 -22.65 -13.64 -11.73
CA GLN A 255 -23.40 -13.09 -10.60
C GLN A 255 -23.71 -11.60 -10.78
N PHE A 256 -23.12 -10.96 -11.80
CA PHE A 256 -23.38 -9.56 -12.14
C PHE A 256 -23.86 -9.36 -13.59
N CYS A 257 -23.70 -10.30 -14.54
CA CYS A 257 -24.24 -10.17 -15.91
C CYS A 257 -25.74 -10.49 -16.02
N ASP A 258 -26.51 -10.27 -14.95
CA ASP A 258 -27.92 -9.91 -15.09
C ASP A 258 -28.00 -8.38 -15.24
N GLU A 259 -27.91 -7.93 -16.49
CA GLU A 259 -28.35 -6.64 -17.10
C GLU A 259 -28.16 -5.29 -16.35
N ASN A 260 -27.43 -5.19 -15.23
CA ASN A 260 -27.22 -3.94 -14.49
C ASN A 260 -25.86 -3.85 -13.76
N ILE A 261 -24.72 -4.06 -14.45
CA ILE A 261 -23.38 -3.79 -13.90
C ILE A 261 -22.93 -2.35 -14.18
N PRO A 262 -22.44 -1.59 -13.18
CA PRO A 262 -21.60 -0.42 -13.43
C PRO A 262 -20.24 -0.85 -13.99
N LYS A 263 -19.79 -0.21 -15.08
CA LYS A 263 -18.60 -0.49 -15.91
C LYS A 263 -17.20 -0.47 -15.22
N ASP A 264 -17.09 -0.67 -13.91
CA ASP A 264 -16.01 -0.10 -13.09
C ASP A 264 -15.00 -1.12 -12.52
N ASN A 265 -14.37 -1.92 -13.38
CA ASN A 265 -13.16 -2.69 -13.02
C ASN A 265 -11.93 -1.79 -12.74
N GLU A 266 -12.01 -0.51 -13.10
CA GLU A 266 -10.90 0.44 -13.00
C GLU A 266 -10.44 0.65 -11.55
N GLY A 267 -11.36 0.82 -10.61
CA GLY A 267 -11.03 1.07 -9.21
C GLY A 267 -10.25 -0.09 -8.55
N PHE A 268 -10.66 -1.34 -8.81
CA PHE A 268 -9.92 -2.52 -8.34
C PHE A 268 -8.53 -2.63 -8.97
N ASN A 269 -8.40 -2.32 -10.27
CA ASN A 269 -7.10 -2.29 -10.94
C ASN A 269 -6.18 -1.23 -10.33
N GLN A 270 -6.72 -0.07 -9.94
CA GLN A 270 -5.96 0.97 -9.22
C GLN A 270 -5.48 0.46 -7.86
N ILE A 271 -6.31 -0.24 -7.08
CA ILE A 271 -5.89 -0.86 -5.82
C ILE A 271 -4.77 -1.87 -6.03
N LEU A 272 -4.92 -2.78 -7.00
CA LEU A 272 -3.91 -3.81 -7.28
C LEU A 272 -2.58 -3.19 -7.73
N SER A 273 -2.65 -2.14 -8.55
CA SER A 273 -1.50 -1.35 -9.00
C SER A 273 -0.79 -0.66 -7.84
N GLU A 274 -1.52 0.09 -7.01
CA GLU A 274 -0.92 0.80 -5.86
C GLU A 274 -0.39 -0.17 -4.82
N ARG A 275 -1.02 -1.35 -4.63
CA ARG A 275 -0.49 -2.39 -3.73
C ARG A 275 0.88 -2.88 -4.18
N ARG A 276 1.05 -3.08 -5.49
CA ARG A 276 2.34 -3.49 -6.07
C ARG A 276 3.39 -2.39 -5.86
N LYS A 277 3.05 -1.14 -6.14
CA LYS A 277 3.97 -0.01 -5.95
C LYS A 277 4.39 0.15 -4.48
N LEU A 278 3.44 0.00 -3.54
CA LEU A 278 3.75 -0.01 -2.11
C LEU A 278 4.70 -1.15 -1.72
N SER A 279 4.50 -2.36 -2.27
CA SER A 279 5.41 -3.49 -2.04
C SER A 279 6.83 -3.20 -2.55
N ILE A 280 6.97 -2.64 -3.75
CA ILE A 280 8.26 -2.15 -4.28
C ILE A 280 8.90 -1.15 -3.32
N ASP A 281 8.09 -0.26 -2.75
CA ASP A 281 8.53 0.77 -1.80
C ASP A 281 8.82 0.26 -0.38
N GLY A 282 8.65 -1.03 -0.11
CA GLY A 282 8.88 -1.66 1.18
C GLY A 282 7.66 -1.61 2.11
N ALA A 283 6.45 -1.62 1.57
CA ALA A 283 5.22 -1.66 2.35
C ALA A 283 4.30 -2.82 1.95
N LEU A 284 3.88 -3.61 2.93
CA LEU A 284 2.89 -4.66 2.75
C LEU A 284 1.50 -4.12 3.09
N VAL A 285 0.49 -4.48 2.31
CA VAL A 285 -0.89 -4.04 2.53
C VAL A 285 -1.74 -5.20 3.02
N THR A 286 -2.47 -4.96 4.10
CA THR A 286 -3.44 -5.91 4.68
C THR A 286 -4.79 -5.25 4.92
N TRP A 287 -5.84 -6.05 4.89
CA TRP A 287 -7.23 -5.60 4.88
C TRP A 287 -7.93 -5.98 6.17
N TYR A 288 -8.47 -4.98 6.87
CA TYR A 288 -9.13 -5.15 8.15
C TYR A 288 -10.60 -4.78 8.02
N CYS A 289 -11.46 -5.79 7.92
CA CYS A 289 -12.90 -5.59 7.91
C CYS A 289 -13.37 -5.27 9.33
N ILE A 290 -13.86 -4.06 9.54
CA ILE A 290 -14.37 -3.60 10.84
C ILE A 290 -15.88 -3.38 10.79
N ASP A 291 -16.51 -3.34 11.96
CA ASP A 291 -17.91 -2.96 12.06
C ASP A 291 -18.10 -1.47 11.69
N PRO A 292 -19.16 -1.09 10.95
CA PRO A 292 -19.43 0.31 10.61
C PRO A 292 -19.45 1.27 11.81
N SER A 293 -19.90 0.81 12.98
CA SER A 293 -19.92 1.62 14.21
C SER A 293 -18.52 2.02 14.70
N LEU A 294 -17.50 1.28 14.29
CA LEU A 294 -16.10 1.51 14.66
C LEU A 294 -15.35 2.33 13.60
N ASN A 295 -16.00 2.74 12.51
CA ASN A 295 -15.43 3.54 11.42
C ASN A 295 -15.92 5.02 11.44
N SER A 296 -16.38 5.52 12.60
CA SER A 296 -16.98 6.85 12.72
C SER A 296 -16.03 7.98 12.34
N MET A 297 -14.76 7.90 12.70
CA MET A 297 -13.79 8.98 12.44
C MET A 297 -13.53 9.19 10.94
N ALA A 298 -13.36 8.11 10.17
CA ALA A 298 -13.23 8.22 8.73
C ALA A 298 -14.53 8.69 8.07
N LYS A 299 -15.68 8.28 8.63
CA LYS A 299 -17.00 8.75 8.20
C LYS A 299 -17.16 10.26 8.42
N GLU A 300 -16.83 10.78 9.59
CA GLU A 300 -16.88 12.22 9.90
C GLU A 300 -15.98 13.02 8.95
N LEU A 301 -14.76 12.54 8.66
CA LEU A 301 -13.89 13.16 7.65
C LEU A 301 -14.50 13.14 6.25
N ALA A 302 -15.16 12.05 5.84
CA ALA A 302 -15.84 12.03 4.55
C ALA A 302 -16.98 13.06 4.53
N GLU A 303 -17.78 13.14 5.59
CA GLU A 303 -18.90 14.08 5.71
C GLU A 303 -18.46 15.54 5.70
N SER A 304 -17.32 15.89 6.33
CA SER A 304 -16.80 17.26 6.30
C SER A 304 -16.45 17.72 4.88
N GLY A 305 -16.08 16.80 3.99
CA GLY A 305 -15.73 17.09 2.60
C GLY A 305 -16.92 17.53 1.76
N LEU A 306 -18.15 17.28 2.23
CA LEU A 306 -19.39 17.72 1.58
C LEU A 306 -19.76 19.16 1.95
N GLY A 307 -18.98 19.83 2.81
CA GLY A 307 -19.21 21.23 3.18
C GLY A 307 -20.28 21.43 4.26
N PHE A 308 -20.55 20.41 5.08
CA PHE A 308 -21.34 20.61 6.30
C PHE A 308 -20.45 21.25 7.35
N ALA A 309 -20.49 22.59 7.43
CA ALA A 309 -20.20 23.27 8.67
C ALA A 309 -21.13 22.67 9.74
N SER A 310 -20.56 22.20 10.84
CA SER A 310 -21.29 21.84 12.04
C SER A 310 -22.19 23.01 12.45
N THR A 311 -23.47 22.93 12.11
CA THR A 311 -24.46 23.83 12.69
C THR A 311 -24.71 23.39 14.13
N GLY A 312 -23.93 23.97 15.04
CA GLY A 312 -24.29 24.29 16.42
C GLY A 312 -24.53 23.14 17.40
N THR A 313 -23.85 23.23 18.55
CA THR A 313 -24.54 23.71 19.76
C THR A 313 -23.51 24.34 20.69
N GLU A 314 -23.64 25.66 20.89
CA GLU A 314 -23.12 26.39 22.06
C GLU A 314 -23.81 25.90 23.33
#